data_AF-A0A2E6DFX3-F1
#
_entry.id   AF-A0A2E6DFX3-F1
#
_cell.length_a   1.000
_cell.length_b   1.000
_cell.length_c   1.000
_cell.angle_alpha   90.00
_cell.angle_beta   90.00
_cell.angle_gamma   90.00
#
_symmetry.space_group_name_H-M   'P 1'
#
loop_
_entity.id
_entity.type
_entity.pdbx_description
1 polymer ?
#
loop_
_entity_poly.entity_id
_entity_poly.type
_entity_poly.pdbx_seq_one_letter_code
_entity_poly.pdbx_strand_id
1 'polypeptide(L)'
;LNDIAKSVIQRHMGDHPEFVFVYRGDPVKWMNGTAFKKARKRAAEKIASIRNVGIHNLKHTYGARLRAAGVPEEDRYFLTGHKGKLSMTTYYSAPELTKMLEYSNRVCKQDDNLILLKRRTG
;
A
#
# COMPACT_ATOMS: atom_id res chain seq x y z
N LEU A 1 -6.36 -6.51 -1.58
CA LEU A 1 -7.01 -5.32 -0.97
C LEU A 1 -7.28 -5.66 0.50
N ASN A 2 -6.79 -4.90 1.47
CA ASN A 2 -7.16 -5.14 2.86
C ASN A 2 -8.51 -4.48 3.21
N ASP A 3 -9.11 -4.87 4.33
CA ASP A 3 -10.46 -4.44 4.74
C ASP A 3 -10.55 -2.93 4.94
N ILE A 4 -9.48 -2.30 5.42
CA ILE A 4 -9.39 -0.85 5.57
C ILE A 4 -9.50 -0.18 4.19
N ALA A 5 -8.67 -0.60 3.23
CA ALA A 5 -8.68 -0.06 1.88
C ALA A 5 -10.01 -0.36 1.16
N LYS A 6 -10.61 -1.53 1.41
CA LYS A 6 -11.96 -1.89 0.93
C LYS A 6 -13.02 -0.92 1.46
N SER A 7 -12.99 -0.62 2.76
CA SER A 7 -13.93 0.33 3.37
C SER A 7 -13.81 1.74 2.79
N VAL A 8 -12.58 2.18 2.47
CA VAL A 8 -12.35 3.48 1.84
C VAL A 8 -12.89 3.50 0.41
N ILE A 9 -12.65 2.44 -0.37
CA ILE A 9 -13.16 2.33 -1.74
C ILE A 9 -14.69 2.34 -1.74
N GLN A 10 -15.32 1.56 -0.86
CA GLN A 10 -16.78 1.50 -0.77
C GLN A 10 -17.41 2.84 -0.42
N ARG A 11 -16.75 3.66 0.42
CA ARG A 11 -17.24 5.00 0.79
C ARG A 11 -17.22 6.01 -0.36
N HIS A 12 -16.35 5.81 -1.36
CA HIS A 12 -16.22 6.70 -2.52
C HIS A 12 -16.79 6.08 -3.80
N MET A 13 -17.36 4.87 -3.70
CA MET A 13 -17.98 4.20 -4.83
C MET A 13 -19.34 4.86 -5.09
N GLY A 14 -19.58 5.24 -6.34
CA GLY A 14 -20.83 5.89 -6.77
C GLY A 14 -20.73 7.41 -6.98
N ASP A 15 -19.65 8.06 -6.51
CA ASP A 15 -19.43 9.51 -6.71
C ASP A 15 -19.14 9.88 -8.18
N HIS A 16 -18.69 8.91 -8.99
CA HIS A 16 -18.42 9.07 -10.43
C HIS A 16 -18.75 7.76 -11.16
N PRO A 17 -19.25 7.80 -12.41
CA PRO A 17 -19.63 6.60 -13.18
C PRO A 17 -18.50 5.62 -13.53
N GLU A 18 -17.24 5.93 -13.21
CA GLU A 18 -16.08 5.16 -13.69
C GLU A 18 -14.95 5.12 -12.65
N PHE A 19 -14.61 6.27 -12.05
CA PHE A 19 -13.48 6.38 -11.14
C PHE A 19 -13.90 6.39 -9.67
N VAL A 20 -13.22 5.61 -8.83
CA VAL A 20 -13.45 5.62 -7.37
C VAL A 20 -12.89 6.88 -6.71
N PHE A 21 -11.75 7.40 -7.19
CA PHE A 21 -11.10 8.56 -6.59
C PHE A 21 -11.16 9.76 -7.54
N VAL A 22 -12.08 10.67 -7.25
CA VAL A 22 -12.30 11.91 -8.01
C VAL A 22 -12.17 13.14 -7.13
N TYR A 23 -11.82 14.26 -7.74
CA TYR A 23 -11.82 15.58 -7.11
C TYR A 23 -12.39 16.59 -8.08
N ARG A 24 -13.52 17.23 -7.70
CA ARG A 24 -14.27 18.17 -8.55
C ARG A 24 -14.66 17.58 -9.92
N GLY A 25 -15.06 16.30 -9.92
CA GLY A 25 -15.48 15.59 -11.14
C GLY A 25 -14.33 14.95 -11.93
N ASP A 26 -13.09 15.39 -11.73
CA ASP A 26 -11.94 14.83 -12.44
C ASP A 26 -11.27 13.67 -11.68
N PRO A 27 -10.78 12.63 -12.37
CA PRO A 27 -10.03 11.55 -11.75
C PRO A 27 -8.70 12.04 -11.17
N VAL A 28 -8.32 11.48 -10.02
CA VAL A 28 -7.00 11.72 -9.43
C VAL A 28 -5.91 11.09 -10.29
N LYS A 29 -5.19 11.92 -11.06
CA LYS A 29 -4.16 11.47 -12.03
C LYS A 29 -2.89 10.91 -11.40
N TRP A 30 -2.50 11.38 -10.22
CA TRP A 30 -1.30 10.91 -9.52
C TRP A 30 -1.46 10.97 -8.01
N MET A 31 -0.93 9.94 -7.33
CA MET A 31 -1.06 9.82 -5.89
C MET A 31 -0.20 10.86 -5.13
N ASN A 32 0.96 11.28 -5.67
CA ASN A 32 1.85 12.26 -5.02
C ASN A 32 1.41 13.72 -5.22
N GLY A 33 0.10 13.96 -5.21
CA GLY A 33 -0.50 15.26 -5.44
C GLY A 33 -0.39 16.20 -4.25
N THR A 34 -0.93 17.40 -4.41
CA THR A 34 -1.00 18.43 -3.36
C THR A 34 -1.74 17.93 -2.12
N ALA A 35 -2.83 17.17 -2.31
CA ALA A 35 -3.60 16.56 -1.22
C ALA A 35 -2.72 15.65 -0.34
N PHE A 36 -1.96 14.74 -0.94
CA PHE A 36 -1.03 13.86 -0.21
C PHE A 36 0.05 14.66 0.52
N LYS A 37 0.68 15.64 -0.14
CA LYS A 37 1.72 16.49 0.47
C LYS A 37 1.18 17.26 1.69
N LYS A 38 -0.04 17.82 1.58
CA LYS A 38 -0.72 18.51 2.71
C LYS A 38 -1.08 17.54 3.83
N ALA A 39 -1.62 16.36 3.52
CA ALA A 39 -1.91 15.33 4.51
C ALA A 39 -0.65 14.87 5.25
N ARG A 40 0.44 14.63 4.52
CA ARG A 40 1.75 14.28 5.09
C ARG A 40 2.29 15.37 6.01
N LYS A 41 2.18 16.66 5.62
CA LYS A 41 2.63 17.77 6.47
C LYS A 41 1.90 17.77 7.82
N ARG A 42 0.57 17.67 7.80
CA ARG A 42 -0.26 17.59 9.02
C ARG A 42 0.09 16.38 9.87
N ALA A 43 0.23 15.22 9.25
CA ALA A 43 0.60 14.01 9.97
C ALA A 43 2.03 14.09 10.55
N ALA A 44 2.94 14.79 9.88
CA ALA A 44 4.31 15.01 10.34
C ALA A 44 4.43 15.95 11.55
N GLU A 45 3.37 16.67 11.92
CA GLU A 45 3.29 17.42 13.19
C GLU A 45 3.17 16.46 14.38
N LYS A 46 2.50 15.32 14.20
CA LYS A 46 2.35 14.28 15.23
C LYS A 46 3.47 13.24 15.18
N ILE A 47 3.93 12.91 13.98
CA ILE A 47 4.93 11.86 13.74
C ILE A 47 6.06 12.46 12.90
N ALA A 48 7.10 13.00 13.55
CA ALA A 48 8.16 13.73 12.85
C ALA A 48 8.84 12.90 11.73
N SER A 49 8.93 11.57 11.90
CA SER A 49 9.59 10.65 10.97
C SER A 49 8.92 10.54 9.59
N ILE A 50 7.65 10.92 9.45
CA ILE A 50 6.94 10.86 8.17
C ILE A 50 7.09 12.12 7.30
N ARG A 51 7.79 13.15 7.79
CA ARG A 51 7.99 14.43 7.07
C ARG A 51 8.54 14.23 5.65
N ASN A 52 9.49 13.30 5.50
CA ASN A 52 10.18 13.01 4.25
C ASN A 52 9.73 11.68 3.60
N VAL A 53 8.57 11.15 4.00
CA VAL A 53 8.06 9.89 3.47
C VAL A 53 7.34 10.14 2.15
N GLY A 54 7.87 9.57 1.07
CA GLY A 54 7.19 9.50 -0.22
C GLY A 54 6.24 8.29 -0.27
N ILE A 55 5.35 8.30 -1.24
CA ILE A 55 4.40 7.19 -1.48
C ILE A 55 5.13 5.86 -1.72
N HIS A 56 6.26 5.88 -2.41
CA HIS A 56 7.06 4.67 -2.63
C HIS A 56 7.64 4.12 -1.32
N ASN A 57 7.95 4.98 -0.35
CA ASN A 57 8.38 4.54 0.98
C ASN A 57 7.23 3.85 1.74
N LEU A 58 5.97 4.27 1.51
CA LEU A 58 4.80 3.58 2.05
C LEU A 58 4.65 2.18 1.44
N LYS A 59 4.92 2.03 0.14
CA LYS A 59 4.97 0.72 -0.53
C LYS A 59 6.05 -0.19 0.07
N HIS A 60 7.23 0.34 0.38
CA HIS A 60 8.28 -0.42 1.08
C HIS A 60 7.87 -0.80 2.50
N THR A 61 7.21 0.11 3.23
CA THR A 61 6.67 -0.16 4.56
C THR A 61 5.65 -1.29 4.53
N TYR A 62 4.77 -1.31 3.53
CA TYR A 62 3.84 -2.42 3.32
C TYR A 62 4.58 -3.76 3.11
N GLY A 63 5.61 -3.79 2.25
CA GLY A 63 6.44 -4.99 2.06
C GLY A 63 7.18 -5.44 3.32
N ALA A 64 7.67 -4.49 4.13
CA ALA A 64 8.33 -4.77 5.39
C ALA A 64 7.36 -5.36 6.43
N ARG A 65 6.14 -4.84 6.51
CA ARG A 65 5.10 -5.38 7.40
C ARG A 65 4.62 -6.75 6.94
N LEU A 66 4.49 -7.00 5.64
CA LEU A 66 4.21 -8.35 5.13
C LEU A 66 5.29 -9.34 5.59
N ARG A 67 6.56 -8.95 5.57
CA ARG A 67 7.66 -9.79 6.08
C ARG A 67 7.50 -10.04 7.57
N ALA A 68 7.23 -8.99 8.35
CA ALA A 68 7.02 -9.10 9.80
C ALA A 68 5.80 -9.95 10.15
N ALA A 69 4.78 -10.00 9.28
CA ALA A 69 3.58 -10.83 9.43
C ALA A 69 3.75 -12.27 8.92
N GLY A 70 4.99 -12.69 8.61
CA GLY A 70 5.31 -14.06 8.18
C GLY A 70 4.85 -14.40 6.76
N VAL A 71 4.62 -13.41 5.90
CA VAL A 71 4.19 -13.67 4.51
C VAL A 71 5.38 -14.15 3.67
N PRO A 72 5.24 -15.28 2.92
CA PRO A 72 6.28 -15.79 2.05
C PRO A 72 6.81 -14.76 1.04
N GLU A 73 8.06 -14.90 0.63
CA GLU A 73 8.70 -13.95 -0.28
C GLU A 73 8.01 -13.87 -1.65
N GLU A 74 7.59 -15.01 -2.21
CA GLU A 74 6.84 -15.09 -3.47
C GLU A 74 5.55 -14.27 -3.42
N ASP A 75 4.74 -14.49 -2.38
CA ASP A 75 3.48 -13.78 -2.15
C ASP A 75 3.72 -12.27 -1.88
N ARG A 76 4.83 -11.91 -1.23
CA ARG A 76 5.25 -10.51 -1.07
C ARG A 76 5.55 -9.84 -2.40
N TYR A 77 6.21 -10.52 -3.33
CA TYR A 77 6.49 -9.97 -4.66
C TYR A 77 5.21 -9.76 -5.46
N PHE A 78 4.26 -10.70 -5.35
CA PHE A 78 2.94 -10.56 -5.95
C PHE A 78 2.19 -9.34 -5.38
N LEU A 79 2.08 -9.24 -4.05
CA LEU A 79 1.37 -8.13 -3.37
C LEU A 79 2.02 -6.76 -3.56
N THR A 80 3.33 -6.71 -3.78
CA THR A 80 4.05 -5.47 -4.05
C THR A 80 4.22 -5.19 -5.54
N GLY A 81 3.77 -6.08 -6.44
CA GLY A 81 3.86 -5.90 -7.89
C GLY A 81 5.30 -5.82 -8.41
N HIS A 82 6.26 -6.50 -7.76
CA HIS A 82 7.65 -6.58 -8.24
C HIS A 82 7.75 -7.65 -9.34
N LYS A 83 7.49 -7.25 -10.59
CA LYS A 83 7.44 -8.15 -11.75
C LYS A 83 8.78 -8.85 -12.07
N GLY A 84 9.92 -8.26 -11.73
CA GLY A 84 11.26 -8.76 -12.10
C GLY A 84 11.79 -9.95 -11.27
N LYS A 85 11.00 -10.47 -10.33
CA LYS A 85 11.40 -11.60 -9.46
C LYS A 85 10.42 -12.76 -9.44
N LEU A 86 9.38 -12.70 -10.28
CA LEU A 86 8.41 -13.78 -10.42
C LEU A 86 8.97 -14.76 -11.47
N SER A 87 9.20 -16.01 -11.06
CA SER A 87 9.57 -17.08 -11.99
C SER A 87 8.36 -17.44 -12.87
N MET A 88 8.59 -18.02 -14.05
CA MET A 88 7.52 -18.64 -14.86
C MET A 88 6.72 -19.68 -14.05
N THR A 89 7.37 -20.36 -13.09
CA THR A 89 6.72 -21.29 -12.15
C THR A 89 5.72 -20.57 -11.22
N THR A 90 6.03 -19.35 -10.78
CA THR A 90 5.15 -18.51 -9.94
C THR A 90 3.89 -18.07 -10.67
N TYR A 91 3.91 -18.03 -12.01
CA TYR A 91 2.75 -17.69 -12.82
C TYR A 91 1.65 -18.76 -12.77
N TYR A 92 2.03 -20.04 -12.60
CA TYR A 92 1.09 -21.16 -12.47
C TYR A 92 0.61 -21.41 -11.04
N SER A 93 1.37 -20.95 -10.04
CA SER A 93 1.02 -20.96 -8.62
C SER A 93 0.46 -19.60 -8.16
N ALA A 94 -0.16 -18.84 -9.08
CA ALA A 94 -0.77 -17.55 -8.78
C ALA A 94 -1.62 -17.69 -7.51
N PRO A 95 -1.24 -17.01 -6.41
CA PRO A 95 -1.88 -17.25 -5.15
C PRO A 95 -3.35 -16.86 -5.24
N GLU A 96 -4.21 -17.75 -4.75
CA GLU A 96 -5.65 -17.53 -4.73
C GLU A 96 -5.97 -16.13 -4.18
N LEU A 97 -6.87 -15.40 -4.83
CA LEU A 97 -7.24 -14.03 -4.43
C LEU A 97 -7.59 -13.96 -2.93
N THR A 98 -8.26 -15.00 -2.42
CA THR A 98 -8.58 -15.20 -1.00
C THR A 98 -7.34 -15.14 -0.11
N LYS A 99 -6.28 -15.87 -0.45
CA LYS A 99 -4.99 -15.90 0.26
C LYS A 99 -4.29 -14.54 0.23
N MET A 100 -4.34 -13.84 -0.90
CA MET A 100 -3.77 -12.49 -1.03
C MET A 100 -4.52 -11.45 -0.19
N LEU A 101 -5.85 -11.56 -0.11
CA LEU A 101 -6.67 -10.73 0.79
C LEU A 101 -6.31 -11.01 2.24
N GLU A 102 -6.20 -12.27 2.62
CA GLU A 102 -5.83 -12.68 3.98
C GLU A 102 -4.46 -12.10 4.39
N TYR A 103 -3.42 -12.25 3.57
CA TYR A 103 -2.09 -11.71 3.86
C TYR A 103 -2.07 -10.18 3.91
N SER A 104 -2.84 -9.52 3.04
CA SER A 104 -3.00 -8.06 3.10
C SER A 104 -3.65 -7.62 4.41
N ASN A 105 -4.60 -8.40 4.94
CA ASN A 105 -5.26 -8.15 6.22
C ASN A 105 -4.37 -8.43 7.43
N ARG A 106 -3.45 -9.41 7.36
CA ARG A 106 -2.49 -9.67 8.45
C ARG A 106 -1.62 -8.45 8.78
N VAL A 107 -1.27 -7.64 7.78
CA VAL A 107 -0.52 -6.38 7.95
C VAL A 107 -1.28 -5.33 8.77
N CYS A 108 -2.61 -5.37 8.75
CA CYS A 108 -3.46 -4.43 9.48
C CYS A 108 -3.69 -4.85 10.94
N LYS A 109 -3.33 -6.08 11.32
CA LYS A 109 -3.51 -6.64 12.67
C LYS A 109 -2.26 -6.56 13.55
N GLN A 110 -1.12 -6.12 13.00
CA GLN A 110 0.11 -5.94 13.78
C GLN A 110 0.06 -4.59 14.51
N ASP A 111 0.41 -4.60 15.79
CA ASP A 111 0.54 -3.40 16.64
C ASP A 111 1.46 -2.34 16.02
N ASP A 112 1.27 -1.09 16.47
CA ASP A 112 1.78 0.21 15.97
C ASP A 112 3.31 0.38 15.78
N ASN A 113 4.07 -0.71 15.64
CA ASN A 113 5.49 -0.68 15.32
C ASN A 113 5.70 -0.23 13.85
N LEU A 114 5.88 1.08 13.69
CA LEU A 114 6.28 1.73 12.44
C LEU A 114 7.70 1.33 12.03
N ILE A 115 7.83 0.29 11.21
CA ILE A 115 9.10 -0.05 10.55
C ILE A 115 9.31 0.89 9.35
N LEU A 116 9.97 2.03 9.58
CA LEU A 116 10.44 2.91 8.52
C LEU A 116 11.79 2.43 7.98
N LEU A 117 11.80 1.86 6.78
CA LEU A 117 13.04 1.52 6.08
C LEU A 117 13.66 2.80 5.49
N LYS A 118 14.78 3.26 6.08
CA LYS A 118 15.61 4.33 5.52
C LYS A 118 16.37 3.78 4.30
N ARG A 119 16.29 4.48 3.17
CA ARG A 119 17.06 4.14 1.95
C ARG A 119 18.56 4.20 2.29
N ARG A 120 19.34 3.19 1.89
CA ARG A 120 20.81 3.30 1.87
C ARG A 120 21.17 4.38 0.85
N THR A 121 21.71 5.50 1.33
CA THR A 121 22.47 6.45 0.52
C THR A 121 23.72 5.74 0.04
N GLY A 122 23.83 5.56 -1.27
CA GLY A 122 25.11 5.33 -1.94
C GLY A 122 25.79 6.66 -2.18
#